data_AF-A0A484N4E6-F1
#
_entry.id   AF-A0A484N4E6-F1
#
_cell.length_a   1.000
_cell.length_b   1.000
_cell.length_c   1.000
_cell.angle_alpha   90.00
_cell.angle_beta   90.00
_cell.angle_gamma   90.00
#
_symmetry.space_group_name_H-M   'P 1'
#
loop_
_entity.id
_entity.type
_entity.pdbx_description
1 polymer ?
#
loop_
_entity_poly.entity_id
_entity_poly.type
_entity_poly.pdbx_seq_one_letter_code
_entity_poly.pdbx_strand_id
1 'polypeptide(L)'
;MSCLVGIDFGVKILASLAKTFEEEYLKEDNMSLRNLTLLLSYLYIFGVFSSDLIYDFLVMLSKRLTEADVATILSVLQCCGMKLRGDDPIAMKNFIMSIQNRVNELKTLPTATQSNLNSKRMEFMLQTICEIKNNKKKPKEETVQLTRIKKWLQKLRVDDIILRGLKWCKLIDPDKRGQWWLSGDVNVKSVQNNVREVAKTIDMEVLEAQRMLELAAGQRMNTDARRAIFCVIMSGEDYIDAFEKLLRLDLPGKQDREIMRVLVECCLQEKVFNKYYCALASKLCSHDKNHKFTLQYCLWDHFKELESMQLMRSMHLSRFIAEMLSSFTLSLSVLKAVDFGDITQLTPKKIMHFRMLFEAIFEFTEERVWNIFTRIAMPEYETLCNGIAIFIREYVASGGQKKSLAGKFKIAKKAMNNVEGVLM
;
A
#
# COMPACT_ATOMS: atom_id res chain seq x y z
N MET A 1 -12.03 -12.57 4.17
CA MET A 1 -11.82 -12.37 5.62
C MET A 1 -10.70 -13.24 6.19
N SER A 2 -10.41 -14.43 5.65
CA SER A 2 -9.34 -15.32 6.16
C SER A 2 -7.90 -14.91 5.83
N CYS A 3 -7.66 -14.08 4.80
CA CYS A 3 -6.30 -13.65 4.41
C CYS A 3 -5.74 -12.46 5.20
N LEU A 4 -6.58 -11.64 5.84
CA LEU A 4 -6.12 -10.50 6.66
C LEU A 4 -5.60 -10.97 8.03
N VAL A 5 -6.21 -11.99 8.63
CA VAL A 5 -5.77 -12.58 9.90
C VAL A 5 -4.36 -13.20 9.78
N GLY A 6 -4.00 -13.74 8.62
CA GLY A 6 -2.72 -14.40 8.41
C GLY A 6 -1.52 -13.45 8.46
N ILE A 7 -1.68 -12.23 7.95
CA ILE A 7 -0.64 -11.20 7.90
C ILE A 7 -0.37 -10.66 9.32
N ASP A 8 -1.43 -10.29 10.06
CA ASP A 8 -1.33 -9.87 11.46
C ASP A 8 -0.70 -10.96 12.34
N PHE A 9 -1.13 -12.21 12.14
CA PHE A 9 -0.62 -13.35 12.88
C PHE A 9 0.85 -13.61 12.58
N GLY A 10 1.25 -13.58 11.30
CA GLY A 10 2.63 -13.75 10.88
C GLY A 10 3.56 -12.73 11.52
N VAL A 11 3.15 -11.45 11.59
CA VAL A 11 4.00 -10.44 12.21
C VAL A 11 4.00 -10.54 13.74
N LYS A 12 2.88 -10.90 14.38
CA LYS A 12 2.88 -11.21 15.83
C LYS A 12 3.86 -12.33 16.18
N ILE A 13 3.94 -13.38 15.35
CA ILE A 13 4.96 -14.42 15.51
C ILE A 13 6.37 -13.83 15.38
N LEU A 14 6.63 -13.01 14.36
CA LEU A 14 7.96 -12.41 14.17
C LEU A 14 8.35 -11.47 15.30
N ALA A 15 7.42 -10.67 15.81
CA ALA A 15 7.65 -9.78 16.95
C ALA A 15 7.90 -10.56 18.24
N SER A 16 7.12 -11.62 18.47
CA SER A 16 7.36 -12.54 19.59
C SER A 16 8.74 -13.18 19.48
N LEU A 17 9.12 -13.66 18.28
CA LEU A 17 10.43 -14.26 18.02
C LEU A 17 11.56 -13.27 18.27
N ALA A 18 11.45 -12.04 17.76
CA ALA A 18 12.46 -11.00 17.94
C ALA A 18 12.63 -10.61 19.42
N LYS A 19 11.52 -10.49 20.15
CA LYS A 19 11.53 -10.23 21.60
C LYS A 19 12.22 -11.37 22.36
N THR A 20 11.82 -12.61 22.12
CA THR A 20 12.46 -13.79 22.75
C THR A 20 13.93 -13.88 22.38
N PHE A 21 14.32 -13.53 21.14
CA PHE A 21 15.72 -13.49 20.74
C PHE A 21 16.55 -12.53 21.61
N GLU A 22 16.09 -11.30 21.82
CA GLU A 22 16.79 -10.34 22.67
C GLU A 22 16.79 -10.75 24.15
N GLU A 23 15.71 -11.34 24.66
CA GLU A 23 15.64 -11.87 26.03
C GLU A 23 16.66 -13.00 26.26
N GLU A 24 16.74 -13.96 25.34
CA GLU A 24 17.72 -15.06 25.42
C GLU A 24 19.15 -14.58 25.14
N TYR A 25 19.32 -13.51 24.36
CA TYR A 25 20.60 -12.85 24.17
C TYR A 25 21.14 -12.26 25.47
N LEU A 26 20.28 -11.59 26.24
CA LEU A 26 20.62 -11.05 27.56
C LEU A 26 20.94 -12.13 28.60
N LYS A 27 20.38 -13.34 28.44
CA LYS A 27 20.68 -14.51 29.30
C LYS A 27 21.94 -15.27 28.87
N GLU A 28 22.57 -14.87 27.76
CA GLU A 28 23.71 -15.57 27.15
C GLU A 28 23.42 -17.04 26.77
N ASP A 29 22.16 -17.39 26.49
CA ASP A 29 21.79 -18.75 26.05
C ASP A 29 22.05 -18.93 24.54
N ASN A 30 23.29 -19.31 24.23
CA ASN A 30 23.74 -19.57 22.86
C ASN A 30 22.94 -20.67 22.13
N MET A 31 22.35 -21.63 22.84
CA MET A 31 21.58 -22.71 22.22
C MET A 31 20.20 -22.20 21.78
N SER A 32 19.53 -21.44 22.64
CA SER A 32 18.26 -20.80 22.31
C SER A 32 18.41 -19.78 21.18
N LEU A 33 19.46 -18.95 21.21
CA LEU A 33 19.78 -18.02 20.12
C LEU A 33 19.92 -18.73 18.77
N ARG A 34 20.64 -19.85 18.74
CA ARG A 34 20.82 -20.64 17.51
C ARG A 34 19.49 -21.19 17.00
N ASN A 35 18.65 -21.71 17.87
CA ASN A 35 17.33 -22.26 17.48
C ASN A 35 16.41 -21.17 16.92
N LEU A 36 16.34 -20.02 17.57
CA LEU A 36 15.53 -18.87 17.11
C LEU A 36 16.04 -18.33 15.76
N THR A 37 17.36 -18.27 15.59
CA THR A 37 18.00 -17.86 14.33
C THR A 37 17.66 -18.82 13.18
N LEU A 38 17.66 -20.12 13.44
CA LEU A 38 17.27 -21.12 12.45
C LEU A 38 15.79 -20.99 12.09
N LEU A 39 14.91 -20.80 13.08
CA LEU A 39 13.48 -20.57 12.84
C LEU A 39 13.27 -19.34 11.95
N LEU A 40 13.89 -18.21 12.26
CA LEU A 40 13.85 -17.00 11.45
C LEU A 40 14.33 -17.26 10.01
N SER A 41 15.44 -17.99 9.86
CA SER A 41 16.01 -18.32 8.55
C SER A 41 15.07 -19.18 7.71
N TYR A 42 14.38 -20.16 8.33
CA TYR A 42 13.40 -21.01 7.63
C TYR A 42 12.13 -20.25 7.26
N LEU A 43 11.63 -19.36 8.12
CA LEU A 43 10.49 -18.49 7.78
C LEU A 43 10.79 -17.63 6.54
N TYR A 44 12.01 -17.13 6.41
CA TYR A 44 12.47 -16.44 5.20
C TYR A 44 12.57 -17.38 3.98
N ILE A 45 13.14 -18.58 4.13
CA ILE A 45 13.24 -19.57 3.03
C ILE A 45 11.86 -19.93 2.48
N PHE A 46 10.85 -20.01 3.34
CA PHE A 46 9.46 -20.32 2.97
C PHE A 46 8.65 -19.10 2.51
N GLY A 47 9.25 -17.91 2.43
CA GLY A 47 8.61 -16.73 1.84
C GLY A 47 7.63 -16.00 2.78
N VAL A 48 7.76 -16.16 4.10
CA VAL A 48 6.90 -15.42 5.06
C VAL A 48 7.17 -13.92 5.01
N PHE A 49 8.42 -13.52 4.81
CA PHE A 49 8.84 -12.12 4.76
C PHE A 49 10.01 -11.90 3.77
N SER A 50 10.19 -10.66 3.34
CA SER A 50 11.23 -10.23 2.39
C SER A 50 12.65 -10.22 2.96
N SER A 51 13.67 -10.21 2.09
CA SER A 51 15.09 -10.17 2.48
C SER A 51 15.46 -8.96 3.33
N ASP A 52 14.71 -7.86 3.23
CA ASP A 52 14.94 -6.61 3.98
C ASP A 52 15.02 -6.85 5.49
N LEU A 53 14.14 -7.70 6.04
CA LEU A 53 14.12 -7.99 7.48
C LEU A 53 15.38 -8.76 7.92
N ILE A 54 15.83 -9.72 7.12
CA ILE A 54 17.07 -10.46 7.43
C ILE A 54 18.27 -9.52 7.35
N TYR A 55 18.35 -8.65 6.34
CA TYR A 55 19.46 -7.71 6.24
C TYR A 55 19.46 -6.72 7.40
N ASP A 56 18.31 -6.22 7.84
CA ASP A 56 18.24 -5.33 9.01
C ASP A 56 18.67 -6.04 10.30
N PHE A 57 18.27 -7.31 10.49
CA PHE A 57 18.73 -8.17 11.59
C PHE A 57 20.25 -8.37 11.55
N LEU A 58 20.79 -8.74 10.39
CA LEU A 58 22.22 -8.92 10.17
C LEU A 58 23.01 -7.64 10.43
N VAL A 59 22.51 -6.48 9.98
CA VAL A 59 23.11 -5.17 10.22
C VAL A 59 23.12 -4.84 11.71
N MET A 60 22.05 -5.14 12.45
CA MET A 60 22.01 -4.98 13.91
C MET A 60 23.14 -5.77 14.58
N LEU A 61 23.26 -7.07 14.26
CA LEU A 61 24.32 -7.93 14.79
C LEU A 61 25.71 -7.42 14.41
N SER A 62 25.89 -6.91 13.18
CA SER A 62 27.18 -6.37 12.73
C SER A 62 27.62 -5.12 13.48
N LYS A 63 26.68 -4.34 14.04
CA LYS A 63 27.00 -3.15 14.84
C LYS A 63 27.49 -3.52 16.23
N ARG A 64 26.84 -4.51 16.88
CA ARG A 64 27.19 -5.04 18.21
C ARG A 64 28.49 -5.86 18.18
N LEU A 65 28.60 -6.75 17.19
CA LEU A 65 29.78 -7.56 16.85
C LEU A 65 30.46 -8.29 18.03
N THR A 66 29.67 -8.95 18.86
CA THR A 66 30.15 -9.91 19.88
C THR A 66 30.43 -11.29 19.27
N GLU A 67 31.03 -12.23 20.03
CA GLU A 67 31.21 -13.61 19.56
C GLU A 67 29.87 -14.30 19.27
N ALA A 68 28.84 -14.05 20.07
CA ALA A 68 27.49 -14.58 19.86
C ALA A 68 26.86 -14.00 18.58
N ASP A 69 27.04 -12.71 18.31
CA ASP A 69 26.58 -12.06 17.07
C ASP A 69 27.23 -12.70 15.84
N VAL A 70 28.55 -12.91 15.88
CA VAL A 70 29.29 -13.52 14.77
C VAL A 70 28.84 -14.97 14.53
N ALA A 71 28.63 -15.75 15.60
CA ALA A 71 28.08 -17.10 15.50
C ALA A 71 26.66 -17.11 14.90
N THR A 72 25.86 -16.11 15.23
CA THR A 72 24.48 -15.92 14.73
C THR A 72 24.48 -15.55 13.25
N ILE A 73 25.29 -14.56 12.85
CA ILE A 73 25.48 -14.17 11.44
C ILE A 73 25.92 -15.38 10.61
N LEU A 74 26.89 -16.14 11.09
CA LEU A 74 27.37 -17.34 10.40
C LEU A 74 26.25 -18.37 10.24
N SER A 75 25.40 -18.55 11.25
CA SER A 75 24.27 -19.48 11.20
C SER A 75 23.22 -19.07 10.15
N VAL A 76 22.88 -17.78 10.06
CA VAL A 76 21.99 -17.24 9.02
C VAL A 76 22.58 -17.48 7.64
N LEU A 77 23.84 -17.09 7.42
CA LEU A 77 24.49 -17.21 6.12
C LEU A 77 24.65 -18.67 5.66
N GLN A 78 24.89 -19.59 6.59
CA GLN A 78 24.91 -21.03 6.28
C GLN A 78 23.53 -21.59 5.93
N CYS A 79 22.45 -21.04 6.49
CA CYS A 79 21.09 -21.54 6.29
C CYS A 79 20.45 -20.94 5.03
N CYS A 80 20.44 -19.61 4.90
CA CYS A 80 19.72 -18.91 3.84
C CYS A 80 20.59 -17.91 3.03
N GLY A 81 21.91 -17.91 3.20
CA GLY A 81 22.82 -16.96 2.54
C GLY A 81 22.81 -16.99 1.02
N MET A 82 22.62 -18.16 0.40
CA MET A 82 22.49 -18.27 -1.05
C MET A 82 21.19 -17.66 -1.57
N LYS A 83 20.09 -17.83 -0.83
CA LYS A 83 18.80 -17.19 -1.14
C LYS A 83 18.90 -15.67 -0.99
N LEU A 84 19.51 -15.17 0.09
CA LEU A 84 19.73 -13.73 0.30
C LEU A 84 20.50 -13.09 -0.85
N ARG A 85 21.52 -13.78 -1.37
CA ARG A 85 22.29 -13.31 -2.53
C ARG A 85 21.48 -13.35 -3.82
N GLY A 86 20.65 -14.38 -4.00
CA GLY A 86 19.77 -14.50 -5.16
C GLY A 86 18.69 -13.41 -5.18
N ASP A 87 18.14 -13.08 -4.00
CA ASP A 87 17.13 -12.04 -3.83
C ASP A 87 17.73 -10.63 -3.95
N ASP A 88 18.90 -10.35 -3.31
CA ASP A 88 19.62 -9.08 -3.43
C ASP A 88 21.16 -9.25 -3.32
N PRO A 89 21.88 -9.30 -4.45
CA PRO A 89 23.34 -9.44 -4.45
C PRO A 89 24.08 -8.17 -4.00
N ILE A 90 23.47 -6.99 -4.13
CA ILE A 90 24.08 -5.71 -3.78
C ILE A 90 24.05 -5.54 -2.25
N ALA A 91 22.91 -5.79 -1.61
CA ALA A 91 22.80 -5.78 -0.16
C ALA A 91 23.75 -6.79 0.50
N MET A 92 23.90 -7.99 -0.05
CA MET A 92 24.87 -8.98 0.44
C MET A 92 26.30 -8.44 0.42
N LYS A 93 26.71 -7.81 -0.70
CA LYS A 93 28.04 -7.20 -0.83
C LYS A 93 28.24 -6.08 0.19
N ASN A 94 27.27 -5.17 0.29
CA ASN A 94 27.31 -4.03 1.21
C ASN A 94 27.38 -4.48 2.68
N PHE A 95 26.61 -5.51 3.04
CA PHE A 95 26.63 -6.10 4.37
C PHE A 95 28.01 -6.69 4.72
N ILE A 96 28.60 -7.47 3.82
CA ILE A 96 29.93 -8.06 4.06
C ILE A 96 31.00 -6.97 4.18
N MET A 97 30.92 -5.92 3.35
CA MET A 97 31.81 -4.75 3.47
C MET A 97 31.62 -4.04 4.83
N SER A 98 30.38 -3.90 5.31
CA SER A 98 30.08 -3.32 6.62
C SER A 98 30.75 -4.09 7.76
N ILE A 99 30.67 -5.43 7.75
CA ILE A 99 31.37 -6.27 8.74
C ILE A 99 32.88 -6.05 8.66
N GLN A 100 33.47 -6.08 7.46
CA GLN A 100 34.91 -5.92 7.29
C GLN A 100 35.41 -4.57 7.80
N ASN A 101 34.69 -3.49 7.50
CA ASN A 101 34.99 -2.15 7.99
C ASN A 101 34.91 -2.10 9.51
N ARG A 102 33.84 -2.65 10.10
CA ARG A 102 33.65 -2.68 11.55
C ARG A 102 34.74 -3.47 12.27
N VAL A 103 35.15 -4.62 11.73
CA VAL A 103 36.26 -5.42 12.27
C VAL A 103 37.57 -4.63 12.21
N ASN A 104 37.83 -3.90 11.12
CA ASN A 104 39.03 -3.08 10.99
C ASN A 104 39.04 -1.90 11.98
N GLU A 105 37.91 -1.20 12.14
CA GLU A 105 37.75 -0.15 13.15
C GLU A 105 38.08 -0.66 14.55
N LEU A 106 37.48 -1.80 14.94
CA LEU A 106 37.67 -2.39 16.26
C LEU A 106 39.12 -2.85 16.51
N LYS A 107 39.86 -3.26 15.46
CA LYS A 107 41.29 -3.60 15.56
C LYS A 107 42.20 -2.38 15.78
N THR A 108 41.76 -1.18 15.39
CA THR A 108 42.54 0.06 15.55
C THR A 108 42.37 0.74 16.93
N LEU A 109 41.43 0.28 17.76
CA LEU A 109 41.25 0.83 19.12
C LEU A 109 42.32 0.36 20.12
N PRO A 110 42.74 1.20 21.08
CA PRO A 110 43.75 0.85 22.08
C PRO A 110 43.34 -0.31 23.01
N THR A 111 44.34 -1.11 23.36
CA THR A 111 44.43 -2.37 24.15
C THR A 111 43.43 -2.70 25.27
N ALA A 112 42.63 -1.77 25.81
CA ALA A 112 41.70 -2.08 26.91
C ALA A 112 40.42 -2.81 26.48
N THR A 113 40.02 -2.73 25.20
CA THR A 113 38.81 -3.38 24.64
C THR A 113 39.11 -4.67 23.86
N GLN A 114 40.39 -5.09 23.79
CA GLN A 114 40.84 -6.20 22.95
C GLN A 114 40.57 -7.59 23.53
N SER A 115 40.17 -7.71 24.80
CA SER A 115 39.95 -9.02 25.45
C SER A 115 38.78 -9.80 24.85
N ASN A 116 37.75 -9.13 24.34
CA ASN A 116 36.56 -9.79 23.76
C ASN A 116 36.64 -10.00 22.23
N LEU A 117 37.54 -9.31 21.53
CA LEU A 117 37.68 -9.39 20.06
C LEU A 117 38.64 -10.48 19.58
N ASN A 118 39.56 -10.92 20.45
CA ASN A 118 40.68 -11.79 20.10
C ASN A 118 40.44 -13.28 20.40
N SER A 119 39.18 -13.73 20.44
CA SER A 119 38.92 -15.17 20.48
C SER A 119 39.27 -15.75 19.10
N LYS A 120 40.26 -16.65 19.03
CA LYS A 120 40.67 -17.34 17.78
C LYS A 120 39.46 -17.96 17.06
N ARG A 121 38.42 -18.30 17.82
CA ARG A 121 37.13 -18.78 17.34
C ARG A 121 36.34 -17.71 16.58
N MET A 122 36.22 -16.50 17.11
CA MET A 122 35.56 -15.37 16.44
C MET A 122 36.27 -15.00 15.14
N GLU A 123 37.60 -14.95 15.13
CA GLU A 123 38.39 -14.69 13.92
C GLU A 123 38.14 -15.73 12.82
N PHE A 124 38.11 -17.01 13.19
CA PHE A 124 37.81 -18.10 12.26
C PHE A 124 36.38 -18.01 11.69
N MET A 125 35.40 -17.62 12.51
CA MET A 125 34.02 -17.41 12.05
C MET A 125 33.92 -16.23 11.09
N LEU A 126 34.59 -15.10 11.38
CA LEU A 126 34.64 -13.93 10.50
C LEU A 126 35.31 -14.24 9.15
N GLN A 127 36.40 -15.02 9.17
CA GLN A 127 37.04 -15.51 7.95
C GLN A 127 36.06 -16.38 7.15
N THR A 128 35.34 -17.30 7.82
CA THR A 128 34.34 -18.13 7.16
C THR A 128 33.22 -17.30 6.53
N ILE A 129 32.75 -16.24 7.20
CA ILE A 129 31.74 -15.31 6.65
C ILE A 129 32.27 -14.64 5.37
N CYS A 130 33.53 -14.19 5.39
CA CYS A 130 34.18 -13.62 4.20
C CYS A 130 34.38 -14.65 3.09
N GLU A 131 34.62 -15.92 3.41
CA GLU A 131 34.73 -17.00 2.41
C GLU A 131 33.37 -17.37 1.79
N ILE A 132 32.27 -17.23 2.53
CA ILE A 132 30.92 -17.39 1.98
C ILE A 132 30.67 -16.38 0.85
N LYS A 133 31.26 -15.17 0.92
CA LYS A 133 31.29 -14.19 -0.20
C LYS A 133 31.84 -14.81 -1.50
N ASN A 134 32.90 -15.60 -1.38
CA ASN A 134 33.72 -16.09 -2.48
C ASN A 134 33.33 -17.50 -2.97
N ASN A 135 32.16 -18.00 -2.55
CA ASN A 135 31.55 -19.23 -3.07
C ASN A 135 32.37 -20.53 -2.84
N LYS A 136 33.25 -20.58 -1.83
CA LYS A 136 34.13 -21.74 -1.60
C LYS A 136 33.51 -22.91 -0.82
N LYS A 137 32.32 -22.76 -0.24
CA LYS A 137 31.62 -23.86 0.46
C LYS A 137 30.43 -24.34 -0.35
N LYS A 138 30.41 -25.64 -0.66
CA LYS A 138 29.25 -26.34 -1.27
C LYS A 138 28.02 -26.13 -0.37
N PRO A 139 26.81 -25.96 -0.95
CA PRO A 139 25.59 -25.87 -0.15
C PRO A 139 25.46 -27.13 0.71
N LYS A 140 25.09 -26.97 1.98
CA LYS A 140 24.44 -28.08 2.70
C LYS A 140 23.28 -28.51 1.81
N GLU A 141 23.23 -29.78 1.44
CA GLU A 141 22.14 -30.34 0.65
C GLU A 141 20.81 -29.82 1.20
N GLU A 142 20.07 -29.08 0.38
CA GLU A 142 18.68 -28.78 0.68
C GLU A 142 18.00 -30.14 0.88
N THR A 143 17.53 -30.41 2.10
CA THR A 143 16.89 -31.69 2.37
C THR A 143 15.69 -31.81 1.44
N VAL A 144 15.50 -32.97 0.80
CA VAL A 144 14.42 -33.23 -0.17
C VAL A 144 13.05 -32.81 0.37
N GLN A 145 12.87 -32.84 1.69
CA GLN A 145 11.69 -32.39 2.41
C GLN A 145 11.45 -30.87 2.28
N LEU A 146 12.47 -30.02 2.40
CA LEU A 146 12.36 -28.56 2.26
C LEU A 146 11.91 -28.17 0.85
N THR A 147 12.46 -28.83 -0.17
CA THR A 147 12.09 -28.58 -1.57
C THR A 147 10.63 -28.97 -1.85
N ARG A 148 10.13 -30.05 -1.22
CA ARG A 148 8.72 -30.47 -1.32
C ARG A 148 7.78 -29.45 -0.69
N ILE A 149 8.09 -28.99 0.53
CA ILE A 149 7.29 -27.98 1.24
C ILE A 149 7.28 -26.67 0.44
N LYS A 150 8.43 -26.22 -0.04
CA LYS A 150 8.53 -25.00 -0.86
C LYS A 150 7.67 -25.07 -2.12
N LYS A 151 7.74 -26.18 -2.86
CA LYS A 151 6.89 -26.40 -4.06
C LYS A 151 5.40 -26.44 -3.71
N TRP A 152 5.04 -26.99 -2.56
CA TRP A 152 3.65 -27.01 -2.10
C TRP A 152 3.14 -25.60 -1.76
N LEU A 153 3.93 -24.80 -1.04
CA LEU A 153 3.61 -23.40 -0.73
C LEU A 153 3.51 -22.53 -2.00
N GLN A 154 4.38 -22.74 -2.99
CA GLN A 154 4.31 -22.04 -4.28
C GLN A 154 3.00 -22.33 -5.03
N LYS A 155 2.48 -23.56 -4.98
CA LYS A 155 1.16 -23.88 -5.57
C LYS A 155 0.01 -23.13 -4.90
N LEU A 156 0.15 -22.79 -3.61
CA LEU A 156 -0.81 -22.00 -2.85
C LEU A 156 -0.65 -20.48 -3.07
N ARG A 157 0.28 -20.05 -3.93
CA ARG A 157 0.58 -18.65 -4.23
C ARG A 157 0.99 -17.84 -2.99
N VAL A 158 1.77 -18.44 -2.08
CA VAL A 158 2.32 -17.72 -0.91
C VAL A 158 3.19 -16.53 -1.33
N ASP A 159 3.79 -16.56 -2.52
CA ASP A 159 4.58 -15.46 -3.08
C ASP A 159 3.77 -14.15 -3.25
N ASP A 160 2.43 -14.23 -3.32
CA ASP A 160 1.53 -13.07 -3.38
C ASP A 160 1.29 -12.44 -1.99
N ILE A 161 1.65 -13.12 -0.90
CA ILE A 161 1.35 -12.76 0.50
C ILE A 161 2.65 -12.66 1.31
N ILE A 162 3.66 -11.99 0.77
CA ILE A 162 4.94 -11.77 1.44
C ILE A 162 4.86 -10.52 2.32
N LEU A 163 5.29 -10.64 3.58
CA LEU A 163 5.45 -9.49 4.47
C LEU A 163 6.64 -8.61 4.01
N ARG A 164 6.34 -7.40 3.51
CA ARG A 164 7.33 -6.41 3.03
C ARG A 164 7.38 -5.19 3.95
N GLY A 165 8.49 -4.45 3.90
CA GLY A 165 8.65 -3.20 4.64
C GLY A 165 8.82 -3.36 6.16
N LEU A 166 9.05 -4.59 6.64
CA LEU A 166 9.36 -4.89 8.04
C LEU A 166 10.86 -4.81 8.29
N LYS A 167 11.24 -4.09 9.35
CA LYS A 167 12.62 -3.96 9.83
C LYS A 167 12.73 -4.57 11.22
N TRP A 168 13.88 -5.16 11.53
CA TRP A 168 14.16 -5.81 12.81
C TRP A 168 14.09 -4.81 13.96
N CYS A 169 14.62 -3.60 13.74
CA CYS A 169 14.53 -2.51 14.72
C CYS A 169 13.09 -2.18 15.11
N LYS A 170 12.13 -2.29 14.17
CA LYS A 170 10.71 -2.06 14.46
C LYS A 170 10.07 -3.20 15.24
N LEU A 171 10.54 -4.44 15.10
CA LEU A 171 10.01 -5.58 15.86
C LEU A 171 10.37 -5.50 17.36
N ILE A 172 11.49 -4.87 17.68
CA ILE A 172 12.03 -4.76 19.05
C ILE A 172 11.71 -3.40 19.69
N ASP A 173 11.13 -2.47 18.94
CA ASP A 173 10.85 -1.12 19.44
C ASP A 173 10.03 -1.17 20.76
N PRO A 174 10.62 -0.74 21.90
CA PRO A 174 9.96 -0.81 23.20
C PRO A 174 8.76 0.13 23.30
N ASP A 175 8.74 1.20 22.50
CA ASP A 175 7.65 2.16 22.45
C ASP A 175 6.52 1.71 21.52
N LYS A 176 6.63 0.53 20.89
CA LYS A 176 5.67 -0.05 19.95
C LYS A 176 5.30 0.89 18.79
N ARG A 177 6.17 1.86 18.45
CA ARG A 177 5.89 2.89 17.44
C ARG A 177 5.86 2.26 16.05
N GLY A 178 4.73 2.38 15.35
CA GLY A 178 4.58 1.86 13.99
C GLY A 178 4.49 0.32 13.89
N GLN A 179 4.14 -0.38 14.97
CA GLN A 179 3.88 -1.82 14.99
C GLN A 179 2.37 -2.11 14.77
N TRP A 180 1.94 -2.06 13.51
CA TRP A 180 0.52 -2.21 13.09
C TRP A 180 -0.15 -3.53 13.50
N TRP A 181 0.65 -4.56 13.83
CA TRP A 181 0.16 -5.87 14.27
C TRP A 181 -0.16 -5.96 15.77
N LEU A 182 0.14 -4.95 16.58
CA LEU A 182 -0.24 -4.90 18.00
C LEU A 182 -1.62 -4.27 18.18
N SER A 183 -2.64 -4.89 17.59
CA SER A 183 -4.03 -4.48 17.78
C SER A 183 -4.42 -4.62 19.26
N GLY A 184 -4.46 -3.49 19.97
CA GLY A 184 -4.93 -3.41 21.36
C GLY A 184 -4.35 -2.25 22.16
N ASP A 185 -3.12 -1.82 21.86
CA ASP A 185 -2.37 -0.89 22.73
C ASP A 185 -1.65 0.24 21.98
N VAL A 186 -1.83 0.36 20.66
CA VAL A 186 -1.44 1.58 19.97
C VAL A 186 -2.45 2.64 20.40
N ASN A 187 -2.05 3.42 21.39
CA ASN A 187 -2.75 4.58 21.86
C ASN A 187 -2.89 5.54 20.69
N VAL A 188 -3.99 5.45 19.94
CA VAL A 188 -4.43 6.40 18.90
C VAL A 188 -4.55 7.83 19.45
N LYS A 189 -4.33 8.01 20.75
CA LYS A 189 -4.11 9.31 21.38
C LYS A 189 -2.72 9.92 21.07
N SER A 190 -1.72 9.24 20.54
CA SER A 190 -0.41 9.90 20.32
C SER A 190 -0.24 10.59 18.96
N VAL A 191 -1.12 10.36 17.99
CA VAL A 191 -1.19 11.17 16.75
C VAL A 191 -1.64 12.62 17.06
N GLN A 192 -1.95 12.91 18.32
CA GLN A 192 -2.45 14.20 18.79
C GLN A 192 -1.37 15.28 18.71
N ASN A 193 -1.61 16.22 17.78
CA ASN A 193 -1.12 17.61 17.78
C ASN A 193 0.38 17.88 17.64
N ASN A 194 1.25 16.86 17.64
CA ASN A 194 2.68 17.09 17.42
C ASN A 194 3.02 17.05 15.94
N VAL A 195 3.16 18.23 15.34
CA VAL A 195 3.65 18.47 13.97
C VAL A 195 4.93 17.70 13.68
N ARG A 196 5.77 17.49 14.70
CA ARG A 196 6.99 16.65 14.64
C ARG A 196 6.72 15.16 14.44
N GLU A 197 5.62 14.61 14.94
CA GLU A 197 5.27 13.19 14.71
C GLU A 197 4.64 12.97 13.33
N VAL A 198 3.82 13.91 12.88
CA VAL A 198 3.31 13.93 11.50
C VAL A 198 4.47 14.05 10.51
N ALA A 199 5.39 14.99 10.72
CA ALA A 199 6.63 15.14 9.96
C ALA A 199 7.46 13.84 9.90
N LYS A 200 7.63 13.15 11.04
CA LYS A 200 8.36 11.87 11.11
C LYS A 200 7.65 10.71 10.42
N THR A 201 6.32 10.70 10.41
CA THR A 201 5.53 9.61 9.80
C THR A 201 5.53 9.71 8.27
N ILE A 202 5.63 10.94 7.78
CA ILE A 202 5.53 11.30 6.36
C ILE A 202 6.92 11.56 5.75
N ASP A 203 7.98 11.52 6.57
CA ASP A 203 9.37 11.80 6.21
C ASP A 203 9.55 13.19 5.57
N MET A 204 9.00 14.22 6.24
CA MET A 204 8.96 15.59 5.75
C MET A 204 9.48 16.57 6.80
N GLU A 205 9.94 17.76 6.39
CA GLU A 205 10.37 18.79 7.32
C GLU A 205 9.22 19.31 8.19
N VAL A 206 9.51 19.62 9.45
CA VAL A 206 8.51 20.04 10.45
C VAL A 206 7.74 21.29 10.01
N LEU A 207 8.39 22.19 9.29
CA LEU A 207 7.82 23.47 8.84
C LEU A 207 6.86 23.28 7.66
N GLU A 208 7.13 22.30 6.79
CA GLU A 208 6.22 21.91 5.72
C GLU A 208 5.01 21.15 6.27
N ALA A 209 5.22 20.31 7.30
CA ALA A 209 4.12 19.62 7.98
C ALA A 209 3.15 20.61 8.64
N GLN A 210 3.67 21.71 9.20
CA GLN A 210 2.85 22.79 9.76
C GLN A 210 1.96 23.43 8.69
N ARG A 211 2.52 23.84 7.55
CA ARG A 211 1.75 24.43 6.44
C ARG A 211 0.68 23.47 5.92
N MET A 212 0.99 22.19 5.82
CA MET A 212 0.02 21.18 5.39
C MET A 212 -1.14 21.02 6.37
N LEU A 213 -0.89 21.10 7.68
CA LEU A 213 -1.94 21.05 8.69
C LEU A 213 -2.86 22.29 8.64
N GLU A 214 -2.31 23.47 8.35
CA GLU A 214 -3.08 24.70 8.14
C GLU A 214 -3.97 24.60 6.90
N LEU A 215 -3.44 24.07 5.80
CA LEU A 215 -4.24 23.77 4.61
C LEU A 215 -5.35 22.77 4.92
N ALA A 216 -5.03 21.68 5.64
CA ALA A 216 -6.01 20.66 6.03
C ALA A 216 -7.18 21.26 6.85
N ALA A 217 -6.87 22.17 7.78
CA ALA A 217 -7.88 22.87 8.57
C ALA A 217 -8.84 23.70 7.68
N GLY A 218 -8.31 24.33 6.63
CA GLY A 218 -9.11 25.05 5.62
C GLY A 218 -10.02 24.15 4.77
N GLN A 219 -9.69 22.86 4.64
CA GLN A 219 -10.40 21.90 3.79
C GLN A 219 -11.38 20.98 4.54
N ARG A 220 -11.83 21.36 5.74
CA ARG A 220 -12.74 20.56 6.59
C ARG A 220 -12.14 19.20 7.01
N MET A 221 -10.82 19.12 7.17
CA MET A 221 -10.13 17.97 7.77
C MET A 221 -10.18 18.06 9.30
N ASN A 222 -11.39 17.89 9.83
CA ASN A 222 -11.73 18.20 11.22
C ASN A 222 -11.15 17.18 12.22
N THR A 223 -10.82 15.98 11.75
CA THR A 223 -10.33 14.88 12.59
C THR A 223 -8.85 14.61 12.34
N ASP A 224 -8.16 14.06 13.34
CA ASP A 224 -6.74 13.70 13.24
C ASP A 224 -6.48 12.71 12.09
N ALA A 225 -7.35 11.70 11.94
CA ALA A 225 -7.28 10.75 10.83
C ALA A 225 -7.36 11.47 9.47
N ARG A 226 -8.30 12.40 9.30
CA ARG A 226 -8.42 13.18 8.06
C ARG A 226 -7.20 14.03 7.77
N ARG A 227 -6.63 14.68 8.80
CA ARG A 227 -5.40 15.46 8.68
C ARG A 227 -4.20 14.60 8.28
N ALA A 228 -4.04 13.44 8.90
CA ALA A 228 -2.95 12.52 8.57
C ALA A 228 -3.06 12.00 7.13
N ILE A 229 -4.25 11.56 6.72
CA ILE A 229 -4.54 11.14 5.34
C ILE A 229 -4.25 12.28 4.35
N PHE A 230 -4.73 13.48 4.64
CA PHE A 230 -4.51 14.67 3.81
C PHE A 230 -3.02 14.93 3.60
N CYS A 231 -2.24 14.96 4.68
CA CYS A 231 -0.80 15.18 4.59
C CYS A 231 -0.13 14.08 3.77
N VAL A 232 -0.47 12.80 3.96
CA VAL A 232 0.09 11.72 3.13
C VAL A 232 -0.24 11.90 1.65
N ILE A 233 -1.49 12.23 1.31
CA ILE A 233 -1.91 12.40 -0.08
C ILE A 233 -1.20 13.59 -0.74
N MET A 234 -0.97 14.68 0.00
CA MET A 234 -0.36 15.91 -0.53
C MET A 234 1.17 15.86 -0.60
N SER A 235 1.81 15.03 0.23
CA SER A 235 3.27 14.85 0.28
C SER A 235 3.77 13.66 -0.54
N GLY A 236 2.88 12.84 -1.09
CA GLY A 236 3.27 11.69 -1.90
C GLY A 236 4.00 12.12 -3.17
N GLU A 237 5.14 11.49 -3.47
CA GLU A 237 5.87 11.76 -4.71
C GLU A 237 5.05 11.30 -5.94
N ASP A 238 4.44 10.13 -5.81
CA ASP A 238 3.51 9.56 -6.77
C ASP A 238 2.38 8.79 -6.07
N TYR A 239 1.46 8.22 -6.86
CA TYR A 239 0.31 7.51 -6.33
C TYR A 239 0.66 6.16 -5.67
N ILE A 240 1.83 5.59 -5.95
CA ILE A 240 2.29 4.34 -5.33
C ILE A 240 2.87 4.65 -3.96
N ASP A 241 3.71 5.67 -3.85
CA ASP A 241 4.24 6.17 -2.59
C ASP A 241 3.10 6.59 -1.64
N ALA A 242 2.15 7.39 -2.13
CA ALA A 242 0.98 7.77 -1.34
C ALA A 242 0.15 6.56 -0.92
N PHE A 243 -0.05 5.57 -1.80
CA PHE A 243 -0.75 4.34 -1.48
C PHE A 243 -0.05 3.56 -0.36
N GLU A 244 1.27 3.37 -0.45
CA GLU A 244 2.03 2.67 0.58
C GLU A 244 2.02 3.41 1.92
N LYS A 245 2.20 4.74 1.89
CA LYS A 245 2.13 5.59 3.09
C LYS A 245 0.75 5.56 3.73
N LEU A 246 -0.33 5.54 2.94
CA LEU A 246 -1.70 5.42 3.46
C LEU A 246 -1.93 4.08 4.15
N LEU A 247 -1.44 2.97 3.58
CA LEU A 247 -1.54 1.66 4.23
C LEU A 247 -0.75 1.61 5.55
N ARG A 248 0.34 2.37 5.67
CA ARG A 248 1.15 2.48 6.89
C ARG A 248 0.49 3.31 7.99
N LEU A 249 -0.56 4.09 7.70
CA LEU A 249 -1.31 4.85 8.72
C LEU A 249 -2.12 3.96 9.66
N ASP A 250 -2.41 2.71 9.26
CA ASP A 250 -3.10 1.69 10.07
C ASP A 250 -4.36 2.23 10.80
N LEU A 251 -5.23 2.86 10.02
CA LEU A 251 -6.42 3.52 10.55
C LEU A 251 -7.41 2.49 11.13
N PRO A 252 -7.82 2.60 12.40
CA PRO A 252 -8.63 1.58 13.04
C PRO A 252 -10.07 1.52 12.51
N GLY A 253 -10.49 0.31 12.11
CA GLY A 253 -11.90 -0.03 11.86
C GLY A 253 -12.58 0.85 10.82
N LYS A 254 -13.57 1.66 11.24
CA LYS A 254 -14.37 2.50 10.32
C LYS A 254 -13.60 3.74 9.82
N GLN A 255 -12.46 4.09 10.42
CA GLN A 255 -11.68 5.28 10.03
C GLN A 255 -11.01 5.13 8.66
N ASP A 256 -10.76 3.90 8.21
CA ASP A 256 -10.24 3.61 6.88
C ASP A 256 -11.15 4.14 5.75
N ARG A 257 -12.46 4.28 6.03
CA ARG A 257 -13.42 4.91 5.11
C ARG A 257 -13.12 6.39 4.86
N GLU A 258 -12.40 7.04 5.76
CA GLU A 258 -12.01 8.44 5.61
C GLU A 258 -10.93 8.59 4.54
N ILE A 259 -10.15 7.55 4.20
CA ILE A 259 -9.15 7.61 3.11
C ILE A 259 -9.82 8.02 1.81
N MET A 260 -10.87 7.30 1.40
CA MET A 260 -11.60 7.60 0.15
C MET A 260 -12.30 8.96 0.20
N ARG A 261 -12.84 9.33 1.36
CA ARG A 261 -13.56 10.61 1.53
C ARG A 261 -12.61 11.80 1.40
N VAL A 262 -11.45 11.73 2.05
CA VAL A 262 -10.41 12.76 1.97
C VAL A 262 -9.83 12.82 0.56
N LEU A 263 -9.54 11.67 -0.06
CA LEU A 263 -9.03 11.61 -1.42
C LEU A 263 -9.94 12.33 -2.42
N VAL A 264 -11.25 12.03 -2.38
CA VAL A 264 -12.22 12.69 -3.26
C VAL A 264 -12.27 14.19 -2.94
N GLU A 265 -12.36 14.57 -1.66
CA GLU A 265 -12.42 15.97 -1.27
C GLU A 265 -11.20 16.78 -1.76
N CYS A 266 -9.99 16.24 -1.61
CA CYS A 266 -8.77 16.83 -2.16
C CYS A 266 -8.86 17.00 -3.68
N CYS A 267 -9.29 15.96 -4.40
CA CYS A 267 -9.45 16.01 -5.85
C CYS A 267 -10.43 17.11 -6.30
N LEU A 268 -11.50 17.35 -5.54
CA LEU A 268 -12.50 18.37 -5.89
C LEU A 268 -12.00 19.80 -5.63
N GLN A 269 -11.08 19.98 -4.70
CA GLN A 269 -10.53 21.28 -4.30
C GLN A 269 -9.33 21.74 -5.12
N GLU A 270 -8.81 20.89 -6.00
CA GLU A 270 -7.72 21.26 -6.90
C GLU A 270 -8.05 22.48 -7.77
N LYS A 271 -7.01 23.20 -8.22
CA LYS A 271 -7.18 24.27 -9.21
C LYS A 271 -7.38 23.71 -10.62
N VAL A 272 -6.71 22.62 -10.92
CA VAL A 272 -6.77 21.90 -12.20
C VAL A 272 -6.96 20.42 -11.91
N PHE A 273 -7.88 19.78 -12.63
CA PHE A 273 -8.15 18.36 -12.46
C PHE A 273 -6.87 17.52 -12.58
N ASN A 274 -6.54 16.77 -11.53
CA ASN A 274 -5.32 15.98 -11.45
C ASN A 274 -5.63 14.48 -11.46
N LYS A 275 -5.09 13.75 -12.44
CA LYS A 275 -5.30 12.30 -12.60
C LYS A 275 -4.62 11.45 -11.51
N TYR A 276 -3.69 12.03 -10.74
CA TYR A 276 -3.08 11.40 -9.57
C TYR A 276 -4.12 10.78 -8.63
N TYR A 277 -5.17 11.53 -8.28
CA TYR A 277 -6.25 11.04 -7.40
C TYR A 277 -7.00 9.84 -8.00
N CYS A 278 -7.15 9.81 -9.32
CA CYS A 278 -7.80 8.69 -10.01
C CYS A 278 -6.94 7.41 -9.94
N ALA A 279 -5.63 7.54 -10.17
CA ALA A 279 -4.71 6.42 -10.05
C ALA A 279 -4.66 5.86 -8.62
N LEU A 280 -4.58 6.75 -7.62
CA LEU A 280 -4.59 6.39 -6.20
C LEU A 280 -5.91 5.69 -5.80
N ALA A 281 -7.06 6.25 -6.19
CA ALA A 281 -8.36 5.65 -5.90
C ALA A 281 -8.51 4.26 -6.53
N SER A 282 -8.09 4.10 -7.79
CA SER A 282 -8.12 2.81 -8.49
C SER A 282 -7.24 1.77 -7.79
N LYS A 283 -6.04 2.18 -7.35
CA LYS A 283 -5.12 1.30 -6.61
C LYS A 283 -5.71 0.87 -5.27
N LEU A 284 -6.26 1.80 -4.48
CA LEU A 284 -6.95 1.50 -3.22
C LEU A 284 -8.14 0.55 -3.43
N CYS A 285 -8.99 0.80 -4.43
CA CYS A 285 -10.12 -0.09 -4.75
C CYS A 285 -9.69 -1.49 -5.20
N SER A 286 -8.52 -1.63 -5.83
CA SER A 286 -7.96 -2.93 -6.19
C SER A 286 -7.42 -3.70 -4.97
N HIS A 287 -6.98 -2.97 -3.94
CA HIS A 287 -6.42 -3.53 -2.71
C HIS A 287 -7.52 -4.03 -1.75
N ASP A 288 -8.55 -3.22 -1.48
CA ASP A 288 -9.69 -3.61 -0.65
C ASP A 288 -11.04 -3.22 -1.30
N LYS A 289 -11.95 -4.19 -1.37
CA LYS A 289 -13.34 -3.99 -1.83
C LYS A 289 -14.10 -2.98 -0.95
N ASN A 290 -13.76 -2.85 0.33
CA ASN A 290 -14.38 -1.85 1.22
C ASN A 290 -14.14 -0.42 0.74
N HIS A 291 -12.97 -0.13 0.17
CA HIS A 291 -12.68 1.16 -0.43
C HIS A 291 -13.59 1.43 -1.64
N LYS A 292 -13.88 0.40 -2.46
CA LYS A 292 -14.82 0.52 -3.58
C LYS A 292 -16.24 0.85 -3.10
N PHE A 293 -16.72 0.19 -2.05
CA PHE A 293 -18.03 0.51 -1.45
C PHE A 293 -18.05 1.93 -0.88
N THR A 294 -16.98 2.31 -0.17
CA THR A 294 -16.88 3.65 0.41
C THR A 294 -16.85 4.73 -0.67
N LEU A 295 -16.14 4.50 -1.76
CA LEU A 295 -16.11 5.39 -2.91
C LEU A 295 -17.51 5.56 -3.51
N GLN A 296 -18.26 4.47 -3.70
CA GLN A 296 -19.63 4.51 -4.18
C GLN A 296 -20.55 5.36 -3.26
N TYR A 297 -20.51 5.13 -1.95
CA TYR A 297 -21.29 5.94 -1.01
C TYR A 297 -20.84 7.40 -1.00
N CYS A 298 -19.53 7.65 -1.10
CA CYS A 298 -18.98 9.00 -1.18
C CYS A 298 -19.53 9.75 -2.40
N LEU A 299 -19.56 9.12 -3.57
CA LEU A 299 -20.14 9.72 -4.78
C LEU A 299 -21.64 9.99 -4.62
N TRP A 300 -22.39 9.08 -4.00
CA TRP A 300 -23.81 9.28 -3.72
C TRP A 300 -24.08 10.44 -2.77
N ASP A 301 -23.23 10.64 -1.76
CA ASP A 301 -23.34 11.79 -0.88
C ASP A 301 -23.07 13.09 -1.64
N HIS A 302 -22.06 13.11 -2.52
CA HIS A 302 -21.80 14.26 -3.39
C HIS A 302 -22.95 14.55 -4.39
N PHE A 303 -23.64 13.51 -4.90
CA PHE A 303 -24.81 13.70 -5.76
C PHE A 303 -25.96 14.45 -5.08
N LYS A 304 -26.13 14.24 -3.76
CA LYS A 304 -27.13 14.97 -2.96
C LYS A 304 -26.75 16.45 -2.79
N GLU A 305 -25.46 16.77 -2.83
CA GLU A 305 -24.93 18.11 -2.61
C GLU A 305 -24.77 18.93 -3.90
N LEU A 306 -25.07 18.38 -5.08
CA LEU A 306 -24.88 19.05 -6.38
C LEU A 306 -25.58 20.41 -6.48
N GLU A 307 -26.70 20.61 -5.77
CA GLU A 307 -27.45 21.86 -5.80
C GLU A 307 -26.68 23.02 -5.16
N SER A 308 -25.91 22.76 -4.11
CA SER A 308 -25.09 23.77 -3.44
C SER A 308 -23.63 23.75 -3.92
N MET A 309 -23.23 22.75 -4.70
CA MET A 309 -21.86 22.59 -5.19
C MET A 309 -21.45 23.70 -6.16
N GLN A 310 -20.19 24.16 -6.01
CA GLN A 310 -19.55 25.10 -6.94
C GLN A 310 -19.23 24.42 -8.29
N LEU A 311 -19.26 25.19 -9.38
CA LEU A 311 -19.10 24.65 -10.73
C LEU A 311 -17.77 23.90 -10.93
N MET A 312 -16.65 24.46 -10.47
CA MET A 312 -15.33 23.82 -10.58
C MET A 312 -15.28 22.46 -9.86
N ARG A 313 -15.80 22.40 -8.63
CA ARG A 313 -15.90 21.14 -7.88
C ARG A 313 -16.77 20.11 -8.62
N SER A 314 -17.89 20.55 -9.18
CA SER A 314 -18.79 19.70 -9.97
C SER A 314 -18.11 19.16 -11.23
N MET A 315 -17.30 19.98 -11.92
CA MET A 315 -16.51 19.57 -13.08
C MET A 315 -15.39 18.57 -12.71
N HIS A 316 -14.71 18.77 -11.57
CA HIS A 316 -13.71 17.83 -11.08
C HIS A 316 -14.34 16.50 -10.69
N LEU A 317 -15.51 16.53 -10.05
CA LEU A 317 -16.26 15.33 -9.70
C LEU A 317 -16.70 14.56 -10.96
N SER A 318 -17.22 15.26 -11.98
CA SER A 318 -17.65 14.62 -13.22
C SER A 318 -16.48 13.95 -13.96
N ARG A 319 -15.32 14.62 -14.04
CA ARG A 319 -14.10 14.03 -14.63
C ARG A 319 -13.56 12.86 -13.81
N PHE A 320 -13.55 12.97 -12.48
CA PHE A 320 -13.15 11.88 -11.59
C PHE A 320 -14.00 10.64 -11.80
N ILE A 321 -15.34 10.79 -11.84
CA ILE A 321 -16.25 9.67 -12.09
C ILE A 321 -16.02 9.07 -13.48
N ALA A 322 -15.84 9.90 -14.52
CA ALA A 322 -15.56 9.42 -15.88
C ALA A 322 -14.30 8.55 -15.93
N GLU A 323 -13.22 8.97 -15.26
CA GLU A 323 -11.98 8.18 -15.15
C GLU A 323 -12.18 6.88 -14.36
N MET A 324 -12.97 6.88 -13.27
CA MET A 324 -13.26 5.67 -12.49
C MET A 324 -14.10 4.65 -13.26
N LEU A 325 -14.96 5.12 -14.15
CA LEU A 325 -15.73 4.28 -15.07
C LEU A 325 -14.83 3.72 -16.18
N SER A 326 -13.98 4.56 -16.75
CA SER A 326 -13.03 4.18 -17.81
C SER A 326 -11.95 3.22 -17.31
N SER A 327 -11.49 3.36 -16.07
CA SER A 327 -10.56 2.41 -15.44
C SER A 327 -11.25 1.13 -14.96
N PHE A 328 -12.57 1.01 -15.15
CA PHE A 328 -13.38 -0.13 -14.75
C PHE A 328 -13.39 -0.41 -13.23
N THR A 329 -12.88 0.53 -12.44
CA THR A 329 -12.90 0.52 -10.97
C THR A 329 -14.34 0.58 -10.47
N LEU A 330 -15.15 1.44 -11.07
CA LEU A 330 -16.60 1.52 -10.87
C LEU A 330 -17.36 1.06 -12.12
N SER A 331 -18.60 0.64 -11.89
CA SER A 331 -19.58 0.41 -12.97
C SER A 331 -20.50 1.63 -13.07
N LEU A 332 -21.09 1.83 -14.24
CA LEU A 332 -22.09 2.89 -14.47
C LEU A 332 -23.33 2.73 -13.56
N SER A 333 -23.52 1.56 -12.96
CA SER A 333 -24.53 1.32 -11.93
C SER A 333 -24.38 2.20 -10.68
N VAL A 334 -23.25 2.89 -10.50
CA VAL A 334 -23.11 3.95 -9.49
C VAL A 334 -24.12 5.08 -9.69
N LEU A 335 -24.60 5.29 -10.93
CA LEU A 335 -25.58 6.34 -11.24
C LEU A 335 -27.02 5.97 -10.87
N LYS A 336 -27.28 4.75 -10.37
CA LYS A 336 -28.62 4.32 -9.95
C LYS A 336 -29.24 5.13 -8.81
N ALA A 337 -28.43 5.92 -8.11
CA ALA A 337 -28.91 6.84 -7.08
C ALA A 337 -29.60 8.09 -7.65
N VAL A 338 -29.62 8.25 -8.98
CA VAL A 338 -30.18 9.40 -9.68
C VAL A 338 -31.27 8.90 -10.62
N ASP A 339 -32.47 9.43 -10.47
CA ASP A 339 -33.56 9.17 -11.40
C ASP A 339 -33.45 10.15 -12.57
N PHE A 340 -32.96 9.66 -13.72
CA PHE A 340 -32.85 10.44 -14.94
C PHE A 340 -34.19 10.56 -15.71
N GLY A 341 -35.23 9.80 -15.31
CA GLY A 341 -36.56 9.88 -15.88
C GLY A 341 -37.44 10.93 -15.21
N ASP A 342 -37.18 11.24 -13.93
CA ASP A 342 -37.93 12.24 -13.18
C ASP A 342 -37.37 13.66 -13.38
N ILE A 343 -38.01 14.40 -14.29
CA ILE A 343 -37.66 15.80 -14.62
C ILE A 343 -37.73 16.70 -13.38
N THR A 344 -38.59 16.40 -12.40
CA THR A 344 -38.75 17.24 -11.21
C THR A 344 -37.52 17.20 -10.30
N GLN A 345 -36.75 16.10 -10.34
CA GLN A 345 -35.51 15.96 -9.56
C GLN A 345 -34.26 16.46 -10.31
N LEU A 346 -34.37 16.75 -11.60
CA LEU A 346 -33.29 17.23 -12.46
C LEU A 346 -33.22 18.76 -12.46
N THR A 347 -32.67 19.32 -11.38
CA THR A 347 -32.38 20.76 -11.30
C THR A 347 -31.33 21.18 -12.35
N PRO A 348 -31.27 22.47 -12.74
CA PRO A 348 -30.29 22.94 -13.73
C PRO A 348 -28.82 22.58 -13.38
N LYS A 349 -28.47 22.59 -12.09
CA LYS A 349 -27.12 22.20 -11.62
C LYS A 349 -26.85 20.71 -11.75
N LYS A 350 -27.84 19.86 -11.45
CA LYS A 350 -27.72 18.41 -11.68
C LYS A 350 -27.61 18.09 -13.16
N ILE A 351 -28.44 18.74 -13.99
CA ILE A 351 -28.36 18.60 -15.46
C ILE A 351 -26.96 18.96 -15.94
N MET A 352 -26.42 20.11 -15.50
CA MET A 352 -25.06 20.53 -15.86
C MET A 352 -24.01 19.50 -15.42
N HIS A 353 -24.08 19.00 -14.18
CA HIS A 353 -23.13 18.00 -13.67
C HIS A 353 -23.11 16.72 -14.51
N PHE A 354 -24.27 16.10 -14.72
CA PHE A 354 -24.36 14.85 -15.48
C PHE A 354 -24.09 15.05 -16.96
N ARG A 355 -24.39 16.23 -17.52
CA ARG A 355 -23.96 16.60 -18.86
C ARG A 355 -22.43 16.60 -18.97
N MET A 356 -21.73 17.30 -18.08
CA MET A 356 -20.25 17.30 -18.05
C MET A 356 -19.68 15.88 -17.87
N LEU A 357 -20.34 15.03 -17.08
CA LEU A 357 -19.93 13.62 -16.90
C LEU A 357 -20.01 12.84 -18.22
N PHE A 358 -21.15 12.89 -18.91
CA PHE A 358 -21.32 12.14 -20.15
C PHE A 358 -20.48 12.70 -21.30
N GLU A 359 -20.30 14.03 -21.36
CA GLU A 359 -19.35 14.66 -22.28
C GLU A 359 -17.93 14.13 -22.02
N ALA A 360 -17.48 14.08 -20.76
CA ALA A 360 -16.17 13.51 -20.39
C ALA A 360 -16.05 12.02 -20.72
N ILE A 361 -17.10 11.22 -20.55
CA ILE A 361 -17.10 9.81 -20.96
C ILE A 361 -16.95 9.69 -22.49
N PHE A 362 -17.58 10.59 -23.25
CA PHE A 362 -17.53 10.57 -24.72
C PHE A 362 -16.21 11.08 -25.31
N GLU A 363 -15.33 11.67 -24.50
CA GLU A 363 -13.94 11.97 -24.89
C GLU A 363 -13.09 10.69 -25.04
N PHE A 364 -13.44 9.58 -24.39
CA PHE A 364 -12.72 8.31 -24.52
C PHE A 364 -12.95 7.64 -25.88
N THR A 365 -12.13 6.62 -26.22
CA THR A 365 -12.26 5.84 -27.46
C THR A 365 -13.62 5.15 -27.57
N GLU A 366 -14.03 4.81 -28.79
CA GLU A 366 -15.33 4.15 -29.04
C GLU A 366 -15.45 2.82 -28.31
N GLU A 367 -14.37 2.03 -28.35
CA GLU A 367 -14.21 0.78 -27.59
C GLU A 367 -14.39 1.00 -26.08
N ARG A 368 -13.79 2.05 -25.53
CA ARG A 368 -13.92 2.35 -24.10
C ARG A 368 -15.34 2.72 -23.73
N VAL A 369 -15.98 3.56 -24.53
CA VAL A 369 -17.40 3.92 -24.36
C VAL A 369 -18.27 2.66 -24.43
N TRP A 370 -18.05 1.78 -25.41
CA TRP A 370 -18.76 0.50 -25.48
C TRP A 370 -18.62 -0.30 -24.18
N ASN A 371 -17.39 -0.55 -23.75
CA ASN A 371 -17.10 -1.36 -22.57
C ASN A 371 -17.66 -0.75 -21.27
N ILE A 372 -17.68 0.58 -21.15
CA ILE A 372 -18.28 1.28 -20.01
C ILE A 372 -19.80 1.02 -19.94
N PHE A 373 -20.51 1.13 -21.06
CA PHE A 373 -21.97 1.01 -21.11
C PHE A 373 -22.47 -0.44 -21.16
N THR A 374 -21.72 -1.38 -21.73
CA THR A 374 -22.07 -2.81 -21.73
C THR A 374 -22.17 -3.40 -20.33
N ARG A 375 -21.43 -2.85 -19.36
CA ARG A 375 -21.46 -3.30 -17.95
C ARG A 375 -22.78 -3.05 -17.23
N ILE A 376 -23.69 -2.26 -17.81
CA ILE A 376 -25.05 -2.07 -17.30
C ILE A 376 -26.13 -2.66 -18.22
N ALA A 377 -25.76 -3.44 -19.24
CA ALA A 377 -26.71 -4.07 -20.16
C ALA A 377 -27.55 -5.21 -19.54
N MET A 378 -27.42 -5.45 -18.24
CA MET A 378 -28.17 -6.47 -17.53
C MET A 378 -29.61 -6.02 -17.24
N PRO A 379 -30.60 -6.94 -17.24
CA PRO A 379 -32.01 -6.60 -17.00
C PRO A 379 -32.27 -5.82 -15.70
N GLU A 380 -31.45 -6.05 -14.67
CA GLU A 380 -31.56 -5.33 -13.38
C GLU A 380 -31.33 -3.81 -13.48
N TYR A 381 -30.73 -3.32 -14.57
CA TYR A 381 -30.46 -1.89 -14.79
C TYR A 381 -31.29 -1.29 -15.94
N GLU A 382 -32.34 -1.96 -16.42
CA GLU A 382 -33.13 -1.49 -17.56
C GLU A 382 -33.67 -0.05 -17.37
N THR A 383 -34.20 0.24 -16.18
CA THR A 383 -34.69 1.58 -15.83
C THR A 383 -33.58 2.63 -15.87
N LEU A 384 -32.39 2.30 -15.37
CA LEU A 384 -31.22 3.16 -15.42
C LEU A 384 -30.76 3.40 -16.87
N CYS A 385 -30.67 2.35 -17.69
CA CYS A 385 -30.32 2.44 -19.10
C CYS A 385 -31.27 3.35 -19.87
N ASN A 386 -32.58 3.18 -19.64
CA ASN A 386 -33.62 4.01 -20.27
C ASN A 386 -33.50 5.48 -19.83
N GLY A 387 -33.34 5.73 -18.53
CA GLY A 387 -33.16 7.08 -17.99
C GLY A 387 -31.92 7.77 -18.56
N ILE A 388 -30.77 7.08 -18.58
CA ILE A 388 -29.53 7.60 -19.16
C ILE A 388 -29.69 7.89 -20.66
N ALA A 389 -30.33 6.99 -21.40
CA ALA A 389 -30.55 7.17 -22.84
C ALA A 389 -31.48 8.35 -23.16
N ILE A 390 -32.44 8.67 -22.28
CA ILE A 390 -33.27 9.86 -22.39
C ILE A 390 -32.43 11.10 -22.06
N PHE A 391 -31.73 11.08 -20.92
CA PHE A 391 -30.91 12.22 -20.47
C PHE A 391 -29.84 12.63 -21.49
N ILE A 392 -29.06 11.69 -22.01
CA ILE A 392 -28.01 11.98 -22.99
C ILE A 392 -28.64 12.56 -24.27
N ARG A 393 -29.80 12.07 -24.68
CA ARG A 393 -30.49 12.56 -25.88
C ARG A 393 -30.96 14.00 -25.73
N GLU A 394 -31.49 14.37 -24.58
CA GLU A 394 -32.10 15.69 -24.30
C GLU A 394 -31.10 16.75 -23.84
N TYR A 395 -29.99 16.35 -23.21
CA TYR A 395 -29.09 17.31 -22.57
C TYR A 395 -27.63 17.26 -23.04
N VAL A 396 -27.22 16.20 -23.76
CA VAL A 396 -25.82 16.03 -24.22
C VAL A 396 -25.74 16.08 -25.75
N ALA A 397 -26.58 15.29 -26.43
CA ALA A 397 -26.57 15.15 -27.88
C ALA A 397 -27.39 16.23 -28.62
N SER A 398 -28.23 16.97 -27.91
CA SER A 398 -29.09 18.04 -28.44
C SER A 398 -28.48 19.43 -28.14
N GLY A 399 -27.49 19.83 -28.94
CA GLY A 399 -26.82 21.14 -28.80
C GLY A 399 -25.66 21.29 -29.78
N GLY A 400 -25.14 22.50 -30.03
CA GLY A 400 -24.29 22.86 -31.20
C GLY A 400 -23.07 21.99 -31.58
N GLN A 401 -22.49 21.19 -30.67
CA GLN A 401 -21.34 20.29 -30.95
C GLN A 401 -21.76 18.89 -31.48
N LYS A 402 -22.62 18.86 -32.51
CA LYS A 402 -23.57 17.75 -32.79
C LYS A 402 -23.05 16.43 -33.36
N LYS A 403 -21.98 16.39 -34.17
CA LYS A 403 -21.67 15.16 -34.95
C LYS A 403 -20.91 14.08 -34.18
N SER A 404 -19.86 14.46 -33.45
CA SER A 404 -19.00 13.50 -32.74
C SER A 404 -19.72 12.84 -31.55
N LEU A 405 -20.37 13.65 -30.70
CA LEU A 405 -21.11 13.17 -29.53
C LEU A 405 -22.32 12.31 -29.91
N ALA A 406 -23.01 12.64 -31.02
CA ALA A 406 -24.10 11.80 -31.53
C ALA A 406 -23.60 10.42 -32.01
N GLY A 407 -22.39 10.33 -32.55
CA GLY A 407 -21.73 9.06 -32.88
C GLY A 407 -21.48 8.21 -31.62
N LYS A 408 -20.84 8.80 -30.61
CA LYS A 408 -20.61 8.14 -29.31
C LYS A 408 -21.90 7.71 -28.62
N PHE A 409 -22.94 8.53 -28.69
CA PHE A 409 -24.25 8.17 -28.14
C PHE A 409 -24.89 6.96 -28.84
N LYS A 410 -24.77 6.84 -30.16
CA LYS A 410 -25.23 5.64 -30.88
C LYS A 410 -24.52 4.38 -30.40
N ILE A 411 -23.22 4.47 -30.13
CA ILE A 411 -22.40 3.35 -29.61
C ILE A 411 -22.85 3.00 -28.19
N ALA A 412 -22.94 3.98 -27.30
CA ALA A 412 -23.43 3.78 -25.93
C ALA A 412 -24.83 3.14 -25.90
N LYS A 413 -25.75 3.60 -26.76
CA LYS A 413 -27.11 3.04 -26.88
C LYS A 413 -27.10 1.58 -27.34
N LYS A 414 -26.23 1.22 -28.28
CA LYS A 414 -26.05 -0.19 -28.69
C LYS A 414 -25.45 -1.03 -27.56
N ALA A 415 -24.44 -0.50 -26.86
CA ALA A 415 -23.78 -1.20 -25.77
C ALA A 415 -24.72 -1.49 -24.59
N MET A 416 -25.67 -0.59 -24.26
CA MET A 416 -26.69 -0.83 -23.23
C MET A 416 -27.68 -1.95 -23.60
N ASN A 417 -27.82 -2.29 -24.88
CA ASN A 417 -28.65 -3.40 -25.35
C ASN A 417 -27.85 -4.70 -25.56
N ASN A 418 -26.54 -4.69 -25.27
CA ASN A 418 -25.66 -5.84 -25.43
C ASN A 418 -25.78 -6.80 -24.23
N VAL A 419 -26.92 -7.52 -24.15
CA VAL A 419 -27.22 -8.45 -23.05
C VAL A 419 -26.21 -9.61 -22.98
N GLU A 420 -25.54 -9.93 -24.10
CA GLU A 420 -24.48 -10.94 -24.17
C GLU A 420 -23.20 -10.51 -23.44
N GLY A 421 -23.04 -9.23 -23.12
CA GLY A 421 -21.91 -8.72 -22.34
C GLY A 421 -20.57 -8.69 -23.09
N VAL A 422 -20.59 -8.85 -24.43
CA VAL A 422 -19.38 -8.89 -25.27
C VAL A 422 -18.66 -7.55 -25.21
N LEU A 423 -17.42 -7.56 -24.73
CA LEU A 423 -16.55 -6.38 -24.72
C LEU A 423 -15.91 -6.21 -26.11
N MET A 424 -15.72 -4.95 -26.52
CA MET A 424 -14.98 -4.59 -27.74
C MET A 424 -13.50 -4.43 -27.44
#